data_AF-A0A8X7NC79-F1
#
_entry.id   AF-A0A8X7NC79-F1
#
_cell.length_a   1.000
_cell.length_b   1.000
_cell.length_c   1.000
_cell.angle_alpha   90.00
_cell.angle_beta   90.00
_cell.angle_gamma   90.00
#
_symmetry.space_group_name_H-M   'P 1'
#
loop_
_entity.id
_entity.type
_entity.pdbx_description
1 polymer ?
#
loop_
_entity_poly.entity_id
_entity_poly.type
_entity_poly.pdbx_seq_one_letter_code
_entity_poly.pdbx_strand_id
1 'polypeptide(L)'
;MQATCGPKVLDQVIQIMGIKPTTSPNAAAPNRTLLFQAPLYRPNLVYSVLPRPASSNAASQTIVDWILANHRGQSGIVYCLSKKDTENMAQALNQLSNSVIRAAVYHADLDDGAKTNVHMRWRENKIQVSFSNPYRAAHRAHTDI
;
A
#
# COMPACT_ATOMS: atom_id res chain seq x y z
N MET A 1 -15.87 10.71 -9.01
CA MET A 1 -15.30 10.55 -7.65
C MET A 1 -13.79 10.36 -7.79
N GLN A 2 -12.99 11.02 -6.97
CA GLN A 2 -11.52 10.93 -7.03
C GLN A 2 -10.94 10.91 -5.61
N ALA A 3 -9.90 10.11 -5.37
CA ALA A 3 -9.17 10.09 -4.10
C ALA A 3 -7.98 11.06 -4.09
N THR A 4 -7.44 11.39 -5.26
CA THR A 4 -6.28 12.27 -5.45
C THR A 4 -6.69 13.52 -6.22
N CYS A 5 -7.33 14.46 -5.54
CA CYS A 5 -7.78 15.71 -6.15
C CYS A 5 -7.31 16.88 -5.27
N GLY A 6 -6.12 17.40 -5.58
CA GLY A 6 -5.60 18.61 -4.94
C GLY A 6 -6.32 19.86 -5.48
N PRO A 7 -6.23 21.01 -4.79
CA PRO A 7 -6.96 22.23 -5.17
C PRO A 7 -6.73 22.65 -6.64
N LYS A 8 -5.47 22.64 -7.09
CA LYS A 8 -5.11 23.01 -8.48
C LYS A 8 -5.71 22.06 -9.52
N VAL A 9 -5.77 20.76 -9.21
CA VAL A 9 -6.34 19.75 -10.10
C VAL A 9 -7.85 19.94 -10.19
N LEU A 10 -8.50 20.24 -9.06
CA LEU A 10 -9.93 20.53 -9.03
C LEU A 10 -10.28 21.75 -9.90
N ASP A 11 -9.50 22.84 -9.81
CA ASP A 11 -9.71 24.03 -10.64
C ASP A 11 -9.61 23.71 -12.14
N GLN A 12 -8.60 22.93 -12.53
CA GLN A 12 -8.44 22.48 -13.91
C GLN A 12 -9.60 21.59 -14.37
N VAL A 13 -10.06 20.65 -13.54
CA VAL A 13 -11.20 19.79 -13.87
C VAL A 13 -12.46 20.64 -14.07
N ILE A 14 -12.72 21.62 -13.21
CA ILE A 14 -13.86 22.53 -13.34
C ILE A 14 -13.78 23.31 -14.66
N GLN A 15 -12.60 23.84 -14.99
CA GLN A 15 -12.38 24.60 -16.22
C GLN A 15 -12.55 23.73 -17.48
N ILE A 16 -11.92 22.56 -17.52
CA ILE A 16 -11.96 21.66 -18.69
C ILE A 16 -13.38 21.15 -18.94
N MET A 17 -14.09 20.79 -17.87
CA MET A 17 -15.43 20.24 -17.96
C MET A 17 -16.51 21.33 -18.12
N GLY A 18 -16.15 22.62 -18.04
CA GLY A 18 -17.11 23.72 -18.07
C GLY A 18 -18.13 23.68 -16.93
N ILE A 19 -17.75 23.10 -15.78
CA ILE A 19 -18.66 22.92 -14.65
C ILE A 19 -18.80 24.23 -13.89
N LYS A 20 -20.00 24.50 -13.35
CA LYS A 20 -20.24 25.70 -12.53
C LYS A 20 -19.35 25.67 -11.27
N PRO A 21 -18.91 26.82 -10.75
CA PRO A 21 -18.00 26.83 -9.61
C PRO A 21 -18.59 26.11 -8.39
N THR A 22 -17.73 25.55 -7.56
CA THR A 22 -18.15 24.66 -6.49
C THR A 22 -18.69 25.40 -5.26
N THR A 23 -19.51 24.73 -4.47
CA THR A 23 -19.92 25.16 -3.13
C THR A 23 -19.96 23.95 -2.19
N SER A 24 -19.88 24.21 -0.89
CA SER A 24 -19.98 23.15 0.11
C SER A 24 -21.43 22.69 0.27
N PRO A 25 -21.69 21.43 0.68
CA PRO A 25 -23.03 20.93 0.92
C PRO A 25 -23.79 21.73 2.00
N ASN A 26 -23.07 22.26 2.98
CA ASN A 26 -23.64 23.04 4.09
C ASN A 26 -23.91 24.51 3.71
N ALA A 27 -23.42 24.97 2.56
CA ALA A 27 -23.64 26.31 2.02
C ALA A 27 -24.10 26.21 0.55
N ALA A 28 -25.05 25.31 0.29
CA ALA A 28 -25.58 25.10 -1.05
C ALA A 28 -26.15 26.40 -1.62
N ALA A 29 -25.79 26.73 -2.86
CA ALA A 29 -26.21 27.95 -3.55
C ALA A 29 -26.72 27.61 -4.96
N PRO A 30 -27.74 28.32 -5.47
CA PRO A 30 -28.21 28.14 -6.83
C PRO A 30 -27.08 28.33 -7.84
N ASN A 31 -27.14 27.61 -8.96
CA ASN A 31 -26.18 27.76 -10.06
C ASN A 31 -24.71 27.43 -9.68
N ARG A 32 -24.50 26.55 -8.71
CA ARG A 32 -23.18 26.06 -8.25
C ARG A 32 -23.14 24.53 -8.21
N THR A 33 -21.94 23.97 -8.17
CA THR A 33 -21.72 22.51 -8.10
C THR A 33 -21.40 22.08 -6.67
N LEU A 34 -22.07 21.06 -6.15
CA LEU A 34 -21.76 20.56 -4.80
C LEU A 34 -20.42 19.80 -4.80
N LEU A 35 -19.51 20.18 -3.90
CA LEU A 35 -18.24 19.50 -3.68
C LEU A 35 -18.27 18.77 -2.34
N PHE A 36 -18.24 17.43 -2.40
CA PHE A 36 -18.11 16.59 -1.22
C PHE A 36 -16.65 16.18 -1.03
N GLN A 37 -16.10 16.45 0.15
CA GLN A 37 -14.73 16.07 0.52
C GLN A 37 -14.77 15.31 1.83
N ALA A 38 -14.01 14.22 1.89
CA ALA A 38 -13.76 13.47 3.11
C ALA A 38 -12.35 13.80 3.61
N PRO A 39 -12.13 13.87 4.94
CA PRO A 39 -10.80 14.05 5.49
C PRO A 39 -9.91 12.82 5.21
N LEU A 40 -8.60 13.05 5.10
CA LEU A 40 -7.62 11.97 4.95
C LEU A 40 -7.34 11.22 6.27
N TYR A 41 -7.73 11.81 7.40
CA TYR A 41 -7.46 11.24 8.72
C TYR A 41 -8.21 9.93 8.95
N ARG A 42 -7.49 8.91 9.41
CA ARG A 42 -8.02 7.60 9.77
C ARG A 42 -7.74 7.34 11.25
N PRO A 43 -8.72 7.51 12.16
CA PRO A 43 -8.49 7.37 13.60
C PRO A 43 -8.09 5.96 14.02
N ASN A 44 -8.34 4.98 13.17
CA ASN A 44 -7.99 3.58 13.39
C ASN A 44 -6.54 3.23 12.96
N LEU A 45 -5.76 4.18 12.44
CA LEU A 45 -4.36 3.97 12.04
C LEU A 45 -3.41 4.55 13.08
N VAL A 46 -2.51 3.70 13.58
CA VAL A 46 -1.42 4.09 14.48
C VAL A 46 -0.14 4.22 13.66
N TYR A 47 0.52 5.37 13.75
CA TYR A 47 1.78 5.65 13.06
C TYR A 47 2.95 5.59 14.03
N SER A 48 4.01 4.88 13.66
CA SER A 48 5.26 4.82 14.41
C SER A 48 6.46 4.95 13.47
N VAL A 49 7.53 5.58 13.97
CA VAL A 49 8.81 5.72 13.25
C VAL A 49 9.88 5.14 14.14
N LEU A 50 10.60 4.15 13.63
CA LEU A 50 11.66 3.44 14.35
C LEU A 50 12.98 3.59 13.60
N PRO A 51 14.12 3.72 14.29
CA PRO A 51 15.43 3.64 13.66
C PRO A 51 15.60 2.29 12.96
N ARG A 52 16.05 2.30 11.71
CA ARG A 52 16.34 1.08 10.97
C ARG A 52 17.65 0.46 11.50
N PRO A 53 17.68 -0.84 11.85
CA PRO A 53 18.92 -1.51 12.23
C PRO A 53 19.98 -1.43 11.12
N ALA A 54 21.26 -1.34 11.52
CA ALA A 54 22.38 -1.10 10.60
C ALA A 54 22.61 -2.26 9.62
N SER A 55 22.29 -3.49 10.01
CA SER A 55 22.44 -4.67 9.15
C SER A 55 21.08 -5.22 8.71
N SER A 56 21.04 -5.82 7.51
CA SER A 56 19.82 -6.45 6.99
C SER A 56 19.34 -7.59 7.90
N ASN A 57 20.25 -8.36 8.50
CA ASN A 57 19.90 -9.47 9.38
C ASN A 57 19.23 -8.97 10.67
N ALA A 58 19.78 -7.91 11.28
CA ALA A 58 19.16 -7.30 12.45
C ALA A 58 17.78 -6.73 12.12
N ALA A 59 17.62 -6.11 10.95
CA ALA A 59 16.32 -5.63 10.49
C ALA A 59 15.28 -6.76 10.34
N SER A 60 15.65 -7.87 9.69
CA SER A 60 14.77 -9.04 9.55
C SER A 60 14.37 -9.62 10.90
N GLN A 61 15.32 -9.75 11.84
CA GLN A 61 15.06 -10.26 13.19
C GLN A 61 14.08 -9.34 13.96
N THR A 62 14.33 -8.03 13.96
CA THR A 62 13.44 -7.06 14.62
C THR A 62 12.02 -7.13 14.06
N ILE A 63 11.86 -7.30 12.74
CA ILE A 63 10.54 -7.44 12.11
C ILE A 63 9.85 -8.74 12.55
N VAL A 64 10.57 -9.87 12.59
CA VAL A 64 10.03 -11.16 13.06
C VAL A 64 9.55 -11.04 14.50
N ASP A 65 10.39 -10.53 15.39
CA ASP A 65 10.08 -10.41 16.82
C ASP A 65 8.85 -9.52 17.02
N TRP A 66 8.78 -8.40 16.30
CA TRP A 66 7.65 -7.48 16.37
C TRP A 66 6.33 -8.12 15.89
N ILE A 67 6.36 -8.84 14.76
CA ILE A 67 5.18 -9.53 14.24
C ILE A 67 4.72 -10.63 15.21
N LEU A 68 5.63 -11.43 15.74
CA LEU A 68 5.28 -12.52 16.66
C LEU A 68 4.75 -12.01 17.99
N ALA A 69 5.25 -10.88 18.49
CA ALA A 69 4.80 -10.28 19.73
C ALA A 69 3.43 -9.59 19.59
N ASN A 70 3.18 -8.88 18.48
CA ASN A 70 2.02 -7.98 18.37
C ASN A 70 0.95 -8.43 17.37
N HIS A 71 1.31 -9.19 16.35
CA HIS A 71 0.47 -9.48 15.18
C HIS A 71 0.54 -10.95 14.74
N ARG A 72 0.78 -11.88 15.66
CA ARG A 72 0.87 -13.30 15.34
C ARG A 72 -0.44 -13.79 14.72
N GLY A 73 -0.35 -14.37 13.53
CA GLY A 73 -1.50 -14.87 12.77
C GLY A 73 -2.35 -13.78 12.10
N GLN A 74 -2.05 -12.50 12.29
CA GLN A 74 -2.75 -11.38 11.64
C GLN A 74 -2.09 -11.06 10.29
N SER A 75 -2.92 -10.71 9.29
CA SER A 75 -2.46 -10.34 7.95
C SER A 75 -1.74 -8.99 7.95
N GLY A 76 -0.65 -8.89 7.19
CA GLY A 76 0.09 -7.63 7.01
C GLY A 76 0.71 -7.48 5.63
N ILE A 77 1.16 -6.25 5.33
CA ILE A 77 1.92 -5.91 4.12
C ILE A 77 3.20 -5.21 4.56
N VAL A 78 4.32 -5.59 3.93
CA VAL A 78 5.60 -4.89 4.10
C VAL A 78 6.04 -4.35 2.75
N TYR A 79 6.31 -3.05 2.69
CA TYR A 79 6.85 -2.42 1.50
C TYR A 79 8.38 -2.38 1.58
N CYS A 80 9.05 -2.89 0.55
CA CYS A 80 10.50 -2.79 0.41
C CYS A 80 10.88 -1.89 -0.76
N LEU A 81 12.08 -1.33 -0.69
CA LEU A 81 12.61 -0.43 -1.70
C LEU A 81 12.94 -1.15 -3.01
N SER A 82 13.66 -2.27 -2.95
CA SER A 82 14.04 -3.07 -4.12
C SER A 82 13.33 -4.43 -4.14
N LYS A 83 13.26 -5.06 -5.31
CA LYS A 83 12.70 -6.43 -5.44
C LYS A 83 13.56 -7.45 -4.72
N LYS A 84 14.88 -7.30 -4.82
CA LYS A 84 15.85 -8.13 -4.10
C LYS A 84 15.60 -8.05 -2.59
N ASP A 85 15.26 -6.87 -2.07
CA ASP A 85 14.88 -6.73 -0.65
C ASP A 85 13.59 -7.48 -0.33
N THR A 86 12.58 -7.45 -1.21
CA THR A 86 11.34 -8.22 -0.99
C THR A 86 11.61 -9.73 -0.90
N GLU A 87 12.44 -10.27 -1.79
CA GLU A 87 12.81 -11.69 -1.82
C GLU A 87 13.62 -12.09 -0.59
N ASN A 88 14.69 -11.35 -0.30
CA ASN A 88 15.56 -11.61 0.85
C ASN A 88 14.79 -11.54 2.17
N MET A 89 13.92 -10.54 2.33
CA MET A 89 13.16 -10.35 3.56
C MET A 89 12.08 -11.41 3.73
N ALA A 90 11.36 -11.78 2.66
CA ALA A 90 10.38 -12.86 2.71
C ALA A 90 11.05 -14.19 3.08
N GLN A 91 12.22 -14.50 2.50
CA GLN A 91 12.97 -15.70 2.84
C GLN A 91 13.46 -15.67 4.30
N ALA A 92 14.02 -14.53 4.75
CA ALA A 92 14.50 -14.37 6.11
C ALA A 92 13.38 -14.55 7.15
N LEU A 93 12.20 -13.97 6.92
CA LEU A 93 11.06 -14.12 7.85
C LEU A 93 10.58 -15.57 7.94
N ASN A 94 10.48 -16.28 6.82
CA ASN A 94 10.10 -17.70 6.83
C ASN A 94 11.15 -18.54 7.61
N GLN A 95 12.45 -18.27 7.41
CA GLN A 95 13.53 -19.00 8.07
C GLN A 95 13.63 -18.68 9.58
N LEU A 96 13.73 -17.40 9.95
CA LEU A 96 13.90 -16.96 11.33
C LEU A 96 12.69 -17.28 12.22
N SER A 97 11.49 -17.35 11.64
CA SER A 97 10.28 -17.73 12.37
C SER A 97 9.98 -19.23 12.36
N ASN A 98 10.86 -20.08 11.80
CA ASN A 98 10.59 -21.51 11.59
C ASN A 98 9.25 -21.77 10.89
N SER A 99 8.97 -21.02 9.82
CA SER A 99 7.73 -21.06 9.03
C SER A 99 6.44 -20.71 9.78
N VAL A 100 6.53 -20.13 10.98
CA VAL A 100 5.35 -19.60 11.70
C VAL A 100 4.77 -18.40 10.95
N ILE A 101 5.63 -17.50 10.46
CA ILE A 101 5.22 -16.39 9.59
C ILE A 101 5.28 -16.87 8.14
N ARG A 102 4.10 -17.06 7.54
CA ARG A 102 3.98 -17.42 6.12
C ARG A 102 4.12 -16.16 5.28
N ALA A 103 5.34 -15.90 4.79
CA ALA A 103 5.64 -14.72 3.98
C ALA A 103 5.78 -15.05 2.49
N ALA A 104 5.31 -14.15 1.62
CA ALA A 104 5.45 -14.27 0.16
C ALA A 104 5.75 -12.92 -0.49
N VAL A 105 6.36 -12.95 -1.68
CA VAL A 105 6.65 -11.75 -2.47
C VAL A 105 5.53 -11.43 -3.44
N TYR A 106 5.33 -10.14 -3.69
CA TYR A 106 4.43 -9.59 -4.69
C TYR A 106 5.12 -8.44 -5.41
N HIS A 107 5.67 -8.70 -6.59
CA HIS A 107 6.30 -7.67 -7.42
C HIS A 107 6.01 -7.86 -8.91
N ALA A 108 6.26 -6.80 -9.69
CA ALA A 108 5.88 -6.71 -11.11
C ALA A 108 6.48 -7.81 -12.02
N ASP A 109 7.57 -8.47 -11.61
CA ASP A 109 8.22 -9.52 -12.39
C ASP A 109 7.59 -10.91 -12.20
N LEU A 110 6.68 -11.09 -11.24
CA LEU A 110 5.86 -12.30 -11.19
C LEU A 110 4.94 -12.34 -12.41
N ASP A 111 4.68 -13.54 -12.94
CA ASP A 111 3.61 -13.73 -13.92
C ASP A 111 2.24 -13.46 -13.29
N ASP A 112 1.24 -13.18 -14.11
CA ASP A 112 -0.07 -12.77 -13.62
C ASP A 112 -0.82 -13.90 -12.89
N GLY A 113 -0.53 -15.16 -13.23
CA GLY A 113 -1.01 -16.33 -12.50
C GLY A 113 -0.44 -16.40 -11.09
N ALA A 114 0.88 -16.22 -10.95
CA ALA A 114 1.55 -16.15 -9.65
C ALA A 114 1.08 -14.96 -8.80
N LYS A 115 0.93 -13.76 -9.39
CA LYS A 115 0.36 -12.59 -8.68
C LYS A 115 -1.03 -12.89 -8.13
N THR A 116 -1.89 -13.46 -8.96
CA THR A 116 -3.26 -13.83 -8.59
C THR A 116 -3.25 -14.85 -7.46
N ASN A 117 -2.40 -15.87 -7.54
CA ASN A 117 -2.28 -16.90 -6.53
C ASN A 117 -1.83 -16.32 -5.17
N VAL A 118 -0.77 -15.50 -5.15
CA VAL A 118 -0.28 -14.84 -3.94
C VAL A 118 -1.37 -13.96 -3.33
N HIS A 119 -2.04 -13.15 -4.15
CA HIS A 119 -3.12 -12.27 -3.70
C HIS A 119 -4.26 -13.06 -3.05
N MET A 120 -4.72 -14.12 -3.72
CA MET A 120 -5.79 -14.99 -3.21
C MET A 120 -5.39 -15.67 -1.89
N ARG A 121 -4.19 -16.22 -1.82
CA ARG A 121 -3.68 -16.88 -0.60
C ARG A 121 -3.50 -15.90 0.56
N TRP A 122 -3.09 -14.66 0.30
CA TRP A 122 -3.01 -13.62 1.33
C TRP A 122 -4.41 -13.22 1.82
N ARG A 123 -5.37 -13.03 0.90
CA ARG A 123 -6.77 -12.72 1.22
C ARG A 123 -7.45 -13.82 2.06
N GLU A 124 -7.05 -15.07 1.85
CA GLU A 124 -7.53 -16.25 2.59
C GLU A 124 -6.71 -16.54 3.87
N ASN A 125 -5.81 -15.65 4.30
CA ASN A 125 -4.90 -15.83 5.45
C ASN A 125 -3.96 -17.05 5.36
N LYS A 126 -3.85 -17.69 4.19
CA LYS A 126 -2.87 -18.75 3.90
C LYS A 126 -1.46 -18.18 3.81
N ILE A 127 -1.32 -16.93 3.38
CA ILE A 127 -0.11 -16.11 3.52
C ILE A 127 -0.42 -15.04 4.56
N GLN A 128 0.42 -14.90 5.57
CA GLN A 128 0.25 -13.90 6.62
C GLN A 128 0.78 -12.54 6.16
N VAL A 129 1.98 -12.51 5.55
CA VAL A 129 2.65 -11.25 5.19
C VAL A 129 3.01 -11.24 3.72
N SER A 130 2.59 -10.18 3.02
CA SER A 130 2.95 -9.94 1.62
C SER A 130 4.04 -8.86 1.53
N PHE A 131 5.16 -9.17 0.88
CA PHE A 131 6.25 -8.24 0.61
C PHE A 131 6.08 -7.61 -0.77
N SER A 132 5.92 -6.30 -0.83
CA SER A 132 5.63 -5.59 -2.08
C SER A 132 6.65 -4.50 -2.38
N ASN A 133 6.88 -4.27 -3.67
CA ASN A 133 7.66 -3.14 -4.16
C ASN A 133 6.81 -2.29 -5.13
N PRO A 134 6.42 -1.06 -4.74
CA PRO A 134 5.60 -0.19 -5.58
C PRO A 134 6.39 0.44 -6.75
N TYR A 135 7.72 0.54 -6.68
CA TYR A 135 8.53 1.36 -7.59
C TYR A 135 8.59 0.86 -9.04
N ARG A 136 8.22 -0.40 -9.34
CA ARG A 136 8.21 -0.91 -10.73
C ARG A 136 6.82 -1.12 -11.32
N ALA A 137 5.75 -1.01 -10.52
CA ALA A 137 4.40 -1.00 -11.07
C ALA A 137 4.14 0.28 -11.90
N ALA A 138 4.77 1.40 -11.52
CA ALA A 138 4.62 2.69 -12.21
C ALA A 138 5.29 2.76 -13.60
N HIS A 139 6.32 1.95 -13.87
CA HIS A 139 7.10 2.05 -15.11
C HIS A 139 6.54 1.25 -16.30
N ARG A 140 5.61 0.30 -16.06
CA ARG A 140 4.97 -0.46 -17.16
C ARG A 140 3.81 0.29 -17.83
N ALA A 141 3.31 1.38 -17.24
CA ALA A 141 2.22 2.15 -17.84
C ALA A 141 2.65 3.04 -19.03
N HIS A 142 3.93 3.04 -19.41
CA HIS A 142 4.48 3.92 -20.46
C HIS A 142 5.06 3.21 -21.69
N THR A 143 5.06 1.88 -21.76
CA THR A 143 5.63 1.14 -22.91
C THR A 143 4.62 0.35 -23.75
N ASP A 144 3.32 0.47 -23.47
CA ASP A 144 2.25 -0.17 -24.27
C ASP A 144 1.35 0.87 -24.97
N ILE A 145 1.95 1.81 -25.72
CA ILE A 145 1.29 2.62 -26.78
C ILE A 145 2.20 2.66 -28.00
#